data_AF-A0A1S1HRR0-F1
#
_entry.id   AF-A0A1S1HRR0-F1
#
_cell.length_a   1.000
_cell.length_b   1.000
_cell.length_c   1.000
_cell.angle_alpha   90.00
_cell.angle_beta   90.00
_cell.angle_gamma   90.00
#
_symmetry.space_group_name_H-M   'P 1'
#
loop_
_entity.id
_entity.type
_entity.pdbx_description
1 polymer ?
#
loop_
_entity_poly.entity_id
_entity_poly.type
_entity_poly.pdbx_seq_one_letter_code
_entity_poly.pdbx_strand_id
1 'polypeptide(L)' 'MYDWDNTQFADIGVLTLDPFRGKGYAKKVISAMSKKAIQLGYEPQYRTQIDNQASIALANSLGLSLFAKWDVISPDCK' A
#
# COMPACT_ATOMS: atom_id res chain seq x y z
N MET A 1 5.46 8.49 -1.65
CA MET A 1 4.10 9.00 -1.44
C MET A 1 3.84 9.90 -2.62
N TYR A 2 2.76 9.62 -3.35
CA TYR A 2 2.33 10.46 -4.46
C TYR A 2 0.95 11.01 -4.11
N ASP A 3 0.75 12.31 -4.35
CA ASP A 3 -0.56 12.95 -4.20
C ASP A 3 -1.44 12.50 -5.35
N TRP A 4 -2.61 11.94 -5.02
CA TRP A 4 -3.54 11.44 -6.01
C TRP A 4 -4.53 12.55 -6.39
N ASP A 5 -4.40 13.15 -7.57
CA ASP A 5 -5.36 14.10 -8.19
C ASP A 5 -6.10 15.06 -7.22
N ASN A 6 -5.37 15.92 -6.50
CA ASN A 6 -5.94 16.87 -5.52
C ASN A 6 -6.82 16.24 -4.42
N THR A 7 -6.69 14.93 -4.18
CA THR A 7 -7.33 14.24 -3.05
C THR A 7 -6.44 14.29 -1.80
N GLN A 8 -7.00 13.91 -0.66
CA GLN A 8 -6.22 13.68 0.57
C GLN A 8 -5.52 12.32 0.58
N PHE A 9 -5.68 11.49 -0.46
CA PHE A 9 -5.07 10.16 -0.47
C PHE A 9 -3.58 10.21 -0.78
N ALA A 10 -2.81 9.51 0.05
CA ALA A 10 -1.40 9.26 -0.12
C ALA A 10 -1.18 7.80 -0.51
N ASP A 11 -0.90 7.51 -1.79
CA ASP A 11 -0.59 6.13 -2.22
C ASP A 11 0.83 5.73 -1.76
N ILE A 12 0.90 4.58 -1.09
CA ILE A 12 2.12 4.02 -0.49
C ILE A 12 2.24 2.56 -0.92
N GLY A 13 3.42 2.21 -1.45
CA GLY A 13 3.82 0.85 -1.74
C GLY A 13 5.22 0.55 -1.20
N VAL A 14 5.59 -0.73 -1.20
CA VAL A 14 6.94 -1.16 -0.81
C VAL A 14 7.40 -2.32 -1.67
N LEU A 15 8.69 -2.30 -2.00
CA LEU A 15 9.38 -3.42 -2.64
C LEU A 15 10.46 -3.91 -1.67
N THR A 16 10.45 -5.21 -1.39
CA THR A 16 11.46 -5.85 -0.53
C THR A 16 12.20 -6.90 -1.33
N LEU A 17 13.52 -6.70 -1.47
CA LEU A 17 14.43 -7.67 -2.07
C LEU A 17 14.34 -9.01 -1.33
N ASP A 18 14.42 -10.11 -2.09
CA ASP A 18 14.23 -11.47 -1.58
C ASP A 18 15.06 -11.80 -0.33
N PRO A 19 16.37 -11.46 -0.24
CA PRO A 19 17.19 -11.76 0.94
C PRO A 19 16.78 -11.02 2.23
N PHE A 20 15.88 -10.04 2.11
CA PHE A 20 15.45 -9.16 3.20
C PHE A 20 13.97 -9.35 3.57
N ARG A 21 13.26 -10.28 2.93
CA ARG A 21 11.88 -10.64 3.28
C ARG A 21 11.82 -11.37 4.62
N GLY A 22 10.65 -11.36 5.26
CA GLY A 22 10.43 -12.00 6.57
C GLY A 22 11.05 -11.30 7.78
N LYS A 23 11.82 -10.22 7.58
CA LYS A 23 12.52 -9.48 8.66
C LYS A 23 11.73 -8.30 9.23
N GLY A 24 10.50 -8.09 8.76
CA GLY A 24 9.62 -7.01 9.22
C GLY A 24 9.95 -5.60 8.69
N TYR A 25 10.90 -5.46 7.75
CA TYR A 25 11.29 -4.15 7.21
C TYR A 25 10.15 -3.43 6.49
N ALA A 26 9.39 -4.17 5.68
CA ALA A 26 8.24 -3.60 4.97
C ALA A 26 7.22 -2.98 5.93
N LYS A 27 6.92 -3.65 7.04
CA LYS A 27 6.03 -3.13 8.10
C LYS A 27 6.57 -1.83 8.68
N LYS A 28 7.86 -1.79 9.05
CA LYS A 28 8.49 -0.58 9.61
C LYS A 28 8.43 0.60 8.64
N VAL A 29 8.73 0.36 7.36
CA VAL A 29 8.70 1.40 6.32
C VAL A 29 7.29 1.93 6.13
N ILE A 30 6.30 1.06 5.90
CA ILE A 30 4.92 1.49 5.68
C ILE A 30 4.38 2.23 6.92
N SER A 31 4.60 1.72 8.14
CA SER A 31 4.17 2.43 9.36
C SER A 31 4.77 3.84 9.48
N ALA A 32 6.07 3.99 9.19
CA ALA A 32 6.74 5.29 9.24
C ALA A 32 6.19 6.25 8.17
N MET A 33 5.99 5.77 6.95
CA MET A 33 5.41 6.55 5.86
C MET A 33 3.96 6.96 6.13
N SER A 34 3.12 6.03 6.61
CA SER A 34 1.74 6.32 6.99
C SER A 34 1.67 7.36 8.11
N LYS A 35 2.51 7.25 9.14
CA LYS A 35 2.60 8.26 10.21
C LYS A 35 2.97 9.63 9.65
N LYS A 36 3.92 9.69 8.71
CA LYS A 36 4.32 10.95 8.08
C LYS A 36 3.22 11.52 7.19
N ALA A 37 2.50 10.70 6.44
CA ALA A 37 1.36 11.11 5.61
C ALA A 37 0.27 11.77 6.46
N ILE A 38 -0.11 11.13 7.57
CA ILE A 38 -1.10 11.65 8.52
C ILE A 38 -0.66 13.01 9.09
N GLN A 39 0.62 13.15 9.47
CA GLN A 39 1.16 14.43 9.96
C GLN A 39 1.12 15.56 8.93
N LEU A 40 1.11 15.21 7.65
CA LEU A 40 1.01 16.17 6.54
C LEU A 40 -0.45 16.44 6.14
N GLY A 41 -1.44 15.83 6.81
CA GLY A 41 -2.86 15.99 6.50
C GLY A 41 -3.41 15.03 5.44
N TYR A 42 -2.66 13.98 5.09
CA TYR A 42 -3.11 12.96 4.13
C TYR A 42 -3.67 11.72 4.82
N GLU A 43 -4.53 11.01 4.09
CA GLU A 43 -5.04 9.69 4.39
C GLU A 43 -4.17 8.63 3.65
N PRO A 44 -3.36 7.84 4.37
CA PRO A 44 -2.50 6.85 3.75
C PRO A 44 -3.30 5.67 3.18
N GLN A 45 -3.06 5.38 1.91
CA GLN A 45 -3.60 4.21 1.21
C GLN A 45 -2.45 3.25 0.87
N TYR A 46 -2.65 1.96 1.11
CA TYR A 46 -1.71 0.90 0.71
C TYR A 46 -2.36 0.03 -0.36
N ARG A 47 -1.84 0.08 -1.58
CA ARG A 47 -2.37 -0.69 -2.70
C ARG A 47 -1.50 -1.90 -3.00
N THR A 48 -2.16 -3.03 -3.24
CA THR A 48 -1.53 -4.26 -3.72
C THR A 48 -2.48 -5.04 -4.60
N GLN A 49 -1.91 -5.86 -5.48
CA GLN A 49 -2.62 -6.85 -6.28
C GLN A 49 -3.26 -7.89 -5.37
N ILE A 50 -4.44 -8.39 -5.78
CA ILE A 50 -5.28 -9.30 -4.98
C ILE A 50 -4.68 -10.71 -4.82
N ASP A 51 -3.71 -11.06 -5.64
CA ASP A 51 -2.98 -12.33 -5.61
C ASP A 51 -1.64 -12.23 -4.87
N ASN A 52 -1.19 -11.03 -4.51
CA ASN A 52 0.06 -10.81 -3.79
C ASN A 52 -0.09 -11.08 -2.28
N GLN A 53 -0.03 -12.36 -1.92
CA GLN A 53 -0.23 -12.84 -0.54
C GLN A 53 0.74 -12.19 0.46
N ALA A 54 1.98 -11.92 0.07
CA ALA A 54 2.97 -11.29 0.95
C ALA A 54 2.56 -9.85 1.32
N SER A 55 2.09 -9.08 0.34
CA SER A 55 1.59 -7.72 0.56
C SER A 55 0.24 -7.70 1.28
N ILE A 56 -0.63 -8.67 1.05
CA ILE A 56 -1.89 -8.82 1.79
C ILE A 56 -1.60 -9.12 3.27
N ALA A 57 -0.70 -10.05 3.55
CA ALA A 57 -0.26 -10.35 4.91
C ALA A 57 0.37 -9.12 5.59
N LEU A 58 1.14 -8.32 4.84
CA LEU A 58 1.67 -7.05 5.33
C LEU A 58 0.56 -6.07 5.72
N ALA A 59 -0.43 -5.85 4.84
CA ALA A 59 -1.57 -4.97 5.10
C ALA A 59 -2.34 -5.39 6.35
N ASN A 60 -2.64 -6.69 6.49
CA ASN A 60 -3.28 -7.25 7.68
C ASN A 60 -2.43 -7.02 8.95
N SER A 61 -1.11 -7.21 8.86
CA SER A 61 -0.19 -6.99 9.99
C SER A 61 -0.09 -5.52 10.45
N LEU A 62 -0.48 -4.59 9.58
CA LEU A 62 -0.54 -3.14 9.83
C LEU A 62 -1.91 -2.70 10.37
N GLY A 63 -2.89 -3.59 10.47
CA GLY A 63 -4.25 -3.26 10.88
C GLY A 63 -5.05 -2.51 9.81
N LEU A 64 -4.61 -2.55 8.56
CA LEU A 64 -5.34 -1.95 7.44
C LEU A 64 -6.58 -2.79 7.11
N SER A 65 -7.63 -2.12 6.66
CA SER A 65 -8.86 -2.75 6.20
C SER A 65 -9.01 -2.56 4.69
N LEU A 66 -9.60 -3.53 4.00
CA LEU A 66 -9.88 -3.42 2.57
C LEU A 66 -10.88 -2.28 2.34
N PHE A 67 -10.44 -1.22 1.67
CA PHE A 67 -11.27 -0.08 1.33
C PHE A 67 -12.01 -0.28 0.01
N ALA A 68 -11.27 -0.65 -1.04
CA ALA A 68 -11.81 -0.86 -2.38
C ALA A 68 -10.96 -1.85 -3.17
N LYS A 69 -11.53 -2.37 -4.26
CA LYS A 69 -10.80 -3.07 -5.32
C LYS A 69 -10.80 -2.17 -6.56
N TRP A 70 -9.71 -2.21 -7.31
CA TRP A 70 -9.61 -1.51 -8.59
C TRP A 70 -9.61 -2.52 -9.72
N ASP A 71 -10.67 -2.48 -10.53
CA ASP A 71 -10.73 -3.22 -11.78
C ASP A 71 -9.96 -2.47 -12.86
N VAL A 72 -8.90 -3.09 -13.39
CA VAL A 72 -8.23 -2.62 -14.59
C VAL A 72 -8.95 -3.23 -15.78
N ILE A 73 -9.86 -2.46 -16.38
CA ILE A 73 -10.49 -2.84 -17.64
C ILE A 73 -9.44 -2.61 -18.73
N SER A 74 -8.80 -3.69 -19.21
CA SER A 74 -7.95 -3.57 -20.39
C SER A 74 -8.84 -3.26 -21.60
N PRO A 75 -8.43 -2.33 -22.48
CA PRO A 75 -9.07 -2.20 -23.81
C PRO A 75 -9.09 -3.52 -24.59
N ASP A 76 -8.19 -4.45 -24.25
CA ASP A 76 -8.04 -5.75 -24.89
C ASP A 76 -8.81 -6.89 -24.20
N CYS A 77 -9.57 -6.61 -23.13
CA CYS A 77 -10.46 -7.57 -22.51
C CYS A 77 -11.67 -7.81 -23.46
N LYS A 78 -11.71 -8.97 -24.12
CA LYS A 78 -12.89 -9.43 -24.89
C LYS A 78 -14.01 -9.90 -23.99
#